data_AF-A0A2V6BDM9-F1
#
_entry.id   AF-A0A2V6BDM9-F1
#
_cell.length_a   1.000
_cell.length_b   1.000
_cell.length_c   1.000
_cell.angle_alpha   90.00
_cell.angle_beta   90.00
_cell.angle_gamma   90.00
#
_symmetry.space_group_name_H-M   'P 1'
#
loop_
_entity.id
_entity.type
_entity.pdbx_description
1 polymer ?
#
loop_
_entity_poly.entity_id
_entity_poly.type
_entity_poly.pdbx_seq_one_letter_code
_entity_poly.pdbx_strand_id
1 'polypeptide(L)'
;MRVKNLVALSSGLLGVCCLALSLSAKEVITCKSPDGKFALRCVYAESQPYNGDTAIVDTATHKIVLPLDPNWTLDRVKLVWSPDSQRVAYFAQKGAFNPSGATRVFFRRDSSFNEIALPDLPSPKLPTNATAGSDAGTSTRIEPIRWSGSRDLLLEKEWLNPASGRAALKITLGFDQQNQPSIRSAEQAKVSIIDYFLLLPPENFEGPSSEWLRMARGRDFFPCDTEPEHNIDEKNGYMRVT
;
A
#
# COMPACT_ATOMS: atom_id res chain seq x y z
N MET A 1 16.26 68.46 29.88
CA MET A 1 16.14 67.90 31.24
C MET A 1 14.82 67.12 31.30
N ARG A 2 14.86 65.85 31.74
CA ARG A 2 13.73 64.91 31.88
C ARG A 2 12.84 65.25 33.09
N VAL A 3 11.59 64.76 33.10
CA VAL A 3 10.92 63.87 34.10
C VAL A 3 9.39 63.90 33.77
N LYS A 4 8.77 62.90 33.13
CA LYS A 4 8.10 61.65 33.62
C LYS A 4 6.93 61.84 34.63
N ASN A 5 5.73 61.36 34.26
CA ASN A 5 4.73 60.56 35.04
C ASN A 5 3.41 60.49 34.21
N LEU A 6 3.00 59.39 33.56
CA LEU A 6 2.40 58.10 34.01
C LEU A 6 1.10 58.25 34.83
N VAL A 7 -0.05 58.06 34.18
CA VAL A 7 -1.25 57.40 34.76
C VAL A 7 -1.89 56.54 33.67
N ALA A 8 -1.99 55.25 33.96
CA ALA A 8 -2.65 54.23 33.17
C ALA A 8 -4.18 54.28 33.39
N LEU A 9 -4.95 53.82 32.40
CA LEU A 9 -6.26 53.21 32.66
C LEU A 9 -6.60 52.20 31.55
N SER A 10 -6.50 50.95 31.97
CA SER A 10 -6.90 49.71 31.34
C SER A 10 -8.41 49.59 31.18
N SER A 11 -8.86 49.10 30.02
CA SER A 11 -10.13 48.39 29.79
C SER A 11 -9.96 47.71 28.42
N GLY A 12 -9.85 46.39 28.25
CA GLY A 12 -10.60 45.32 28.90
C GLY A 12 -11.70 44.82 27.96
N LEU A 13 -11.34 44.12 26.88
CA LEU A 13 -12.24 43.26 26.08
C LEU A 13 -11.43 42.00 25.72
N LEU A 14 -11.69 40.84 26.36
CA LEU A 14 -12.58 39.80 25.83
C LEU A 14 -12.35 39.62 24.33
N GLY A 15 -11.63 38.61 23.86
CA GLY A 15 -11.75 37.22 24.26
C GLY A 15 -12.15 36.44 23.01
N VAL A 16 -11.16 36.05 22.21
CA VAL A 16 -11.23 34.85 21.38
C VAL A 16 -9.81 34.30 21.36
N CYS A 17 -9.54 33.36 22.28
CA CYS A 17 -8.50 32.38 22.04
C CYS A 17 -8.85 31.72 20.71
N CYS A 18 -8.19 32.13 19.63
CA CYS A 18 -7.94 31.23 18.51
C CYS A 18 -7.01 30.14 19.05
N LEU A 19 -7.54 29.26 19.89
CA LEU A 19 -7.19 27.85 19.87
C LEU A 19 -7.60 27.40 18.47
N ALA A 20 -6.74 27.67 17.49
CA ALA A 20 -6.59 26.73 16.42
C ALA A 20 -6.35 25.41 17.14
N LEU A 21 -7.40 24.59 17.22
CA LEU A 21 -7.23 23.16 17.37
C LEU A 21 -6.36 22.81 16.18
N SER A 22 -5.05 22.84 16.38
CA SER A 22 -4.09 22.19 15.51
C SER A 22 -4.55 20.74 15.54
N LEU A 23 -5.37 20.37 14.57
CA LEU A 23 -5.69 18.99 14.29
C LEU A 23 -4.33 18.35 14.01
N SER A 24 -3.74 17.70 15.02
CA SER A 24 -2.38 17.18 14.95
C SER A 24 -2.41 15.96 14.05
N ALA A 25 -2.43 16.15 12.74
CA ALA A 25 -2.33 15.04 11.83
C ALA A 25 -1.01 14.30 12.12
N LYS A 26 -1.10 13.03 12.53
CA LYS A 26 0.08 12.26 12.92
C LYS A 26 0.89 11.97 11.66
N GLU A 27 2.12 12.48 11.61
CA GLU A 27 3.05 12.20 10.53
C GLU A 27 3.96 11.02 10.90
N VAL A 28 4.13 10.10 9.95
CA VAL A 28 5.01 8.94 10.07
C VAL A 28 5.88 8.85 8.82
N ILE A 29 7.20 8.81 9.01
CA ILE A 29 8.18 8.60 7.94
C ILE A 29 8.78 7.21 8.12
N THR A 30 8.56 6.35 7.14
CA THR A 30 8.99 4.94 7.12
C THR A 30 9.55 4.57 5.76
N CYS A 31 9.94 3.32 5.54
CA CYS A 31 10.28 2.83 4.20
C CYS A 31 11.39 3.62 3.51
N LYS A 32 12.53 3.76 4.20
CA LYS A 32 13.68 4.44 3.59
C LYS A 32 14.17 3.66 2.37
N SER A 33 14.54 4.39 1.32
CA SER A 33 15.27 3.80 0.19
C SER A 33 16.58 3.15 0.69
N PRO A 34 17.11 2.14 0.00
CA PRO A 34 18.37 1.51 0.41
C PRO A 34 19.56 2.49 0.55
N ASP A 35 19.59 3.57 -0.24
CA ASP A 35 20.58 4.63 -0.12
C ASP A 35 20.25 5.69 0.95
N GLY A 36 19.12 5.54 1.64
CA GLY A 36 18.65 6.36 2.75
C GLY A 36 18.14 7.75 2.36
N LYS A 37 18.17 8.13 1.08
CA LYS A 37 17.87 9.51 0.63
C LYS A 37 16.37 9.83 0.55
N PHE A 38 15.53 8.81 0.38
CA PHE A 38 14.09 8.98 0.25
C PHE A 38 13.34 8.07 1.22
N ALA A 39 12.11 8.43 1.55
CA ALA A 39 11.26 7.64 2.44
C ALA A 39 9.79 7.86 2.11
N LEU A 40 8.95 6.90 2.50
CA LEU A 40 7.51 7.09 2.49
C LEU A 40 7.12 7.95 3.69
N ARG A 41 6.38 9.02 3.42
CA ARG A 41 5.64 9.81 4.40
C ARG A 41 4.18 9.43 4.33
N CYS A 42 3.61 9.14 5.49
CA CYS A 42 2.17 8.98 5.70
C CYS A 42 1.70 10.01 6.72
N VAL A 43 0.63 10.73 6.38
CA VAL A 43 -0.10 11.59 7.31
C VAL A 43 -1.45 10.97 7.56
N TYR A 44 -1.86 10.96 8.83
CA TYR A 44 -3.17 10.45 9.25
C TYR A 44 -3.97 11.58 9.89
N ALA A 45 -5.18 11.85 9.40
CA ALA A 45 -6.12 12.68 10.13
C ALA A 45 -6.52 11.97 11.43
N GLU A 46 -6.54 12.72 12.54
CA GLU A 46 -6.96 12.20 13.85
C GLU A 46 -8.49 12.23 14.05
N SER A 47 -9.24 12.83 13.11
CA SER A 47 -10.69 12.97 13.16
C SER A 47 -11.35 12.62 11.84
N GLN A 48 -12.65 12.33 11.87
CA GLN A 48 -13.42 12.05 10.66
C GLN A 48 -13.54 13.29 9.75
N PRO A 49 -13.49 13.12 8.42
CA PRO A 49 -13.13 11.89 7.72
C PRO A 49 -11.63 11.59 7.93
N TYR A 50 -11.29 10.34 8.28
CA TYR A 50 -9.92 9.87 8.57
C TYR A 50 -9.07 9.82 7.28
N ASN A 51 -8.96 10.97 6.63
CA ASN A 51 -8.27 11.12 5.38
C ASN A 51 -6.77 11.17 5.64
N GLY A 52 -6.01 10.48 4.80
CA GLY A 52 -4.56 10.52 4.82
C GLY A 52 -3.96 11.23 3.62
N ASP A 53 -2.65 11.40 3.70
CA ASP A 53 -1.79 11.80 2.59
C ASP A 53 -0.58 10.87 2.54
N THR A 54 -0.25 10.35 1.36
CA THR A 54 0.97 9.58 1.14
C THR A 54 1.86 10.28 0.12
N ALA A 55 3.15 10.32 0.42
CA ALA A 55 4.15 10.90 -0.46
C ALA A 55 5.51 10.23 -0.26
N ILE A 56 6.37 10.31 -1.29
CA ILE A 56 7.80 10.12 -1.09
C ILE A 56 8.42 11.48 -0.76
N VAL A 57 9.23 11.51 0.29
CA VAL A 57 9.97 12.68 0.75
C VAL A 57 11.47 12.45 0.66
N ASP A 58 12.22 13.53 0.47
CA ASP A 58 13.65 13.57 0.74
C ASP A 58 13.88 13.52 2.25
N THR A 59 14.72 12.60 2.73
CA THR A 59 14.87 12.33 4.18
C THR A 59 15.65 13.39 4.92
N ALA A 60 16.49 14.18 4.24
CA ALA A 60 17.28 15.23 4.87
C ALA A 60 16.46 16.52 5.05
N THR A 61 15.62 16.84 4.07
CA THR A 61 14.86 18.09 4.01
C THR A 61 13.38 17.93 4.34
N HIS A 62 12.88 16.68 4.38
CA HIS A 62 11.47 16.31 4.50
C HIS A 62 10.58 16.88 3.39
N LYS A 63 11.20 17.37 2.30
CA LYS A 63 10.46 17.92 1.16
C LYS A 63 9.78 16.80 0.38
N ILE A 64 8.51 16.98 0.05
CA ILE A 64 7.78 16.10 -0.86
C ILE A 64 8.44 16.15 -2.25
N VAL A 65 8.85 14.99 -2.74
CA VAL A 65 9.42 14.80 -4.08
C VAL A 65 8.50 14.03 -5.02
N LEU A 66 7.56 13.27 -4.48
CA LEU A 66 6.52 12.59 -5.23
C LEU A 66 5.24 12.49 -4.38
N PRO A 67 4.18 13.25 -4.67
CA PRO A 67 2.87 12.97 -4.10
C PRO A 67 2.33 11.66 -4.68
N LEU A 68 1.79 10.78 -3.83
CA LEU A 68 1.29 9.46 -4.25
C LEU A 68 -0.23 9.47 -4.31
N ASP A 69 -0.89 9.46 -3.15
CA ASP A 69 -2.34 9.58 -3.03
C ASP A 69 -2.66 10.67 -2.00
N PRO A 70 -3.31 11.77 -2.40
CA PRO A 70 -3.85 12.76 -1.47
C PRO A 70 -5.30 12.43 -1.06
N ASN A 71 -5.69 12.82 0.16
CA ASN A 71 -7.07 12.78 0.67
C ASN A 71 -7.74 11.40 0.65
N TRP A 72 -7.03 10.39 1.13
CA TRP A 72 -7.46 9.01 0.94
C TRP A 72 -8.11 8.37 2.17
N THR A 73 -8.95 7.36 1.92
CA THR A 73 -9.40 6.34 2.88
C THR A 73 -8.87 4.95 2.42
N LEU A 74 -7.56 4.83 2.19
CA LEU A 74 -6.88 3.57 1.91
C LEU A 74 -6.99 2.65 3.11
N ASP A 75 -7.37 1.42 2.84
CA ASP A 75 -7.33 0.36 3.84
C ASP A 75 -5.92 -0.23 3.95
N ARG A 76 -5.15 -0.20 2.85
CA ARG A 76 -3.81 -0.76 2.79
C ARG A 76 -2.93 0.00 1.81
N VAL A 77 -1.71 0.30 2.24
CA VAL A 77 -0.62 0.77 1.37
C VAL A 77 0.59 -0.13 1.52
N LYS A 78 1.39 -0.21 0.48
CA LYS A 78 2.67 -0.91 0.48
C LYS A 78 3.64 -0.22 -0.46
N LEU A 79 4.90 -0.17 -0.08
CA LEU A 79 5.98 0.44 -0.83
C LEU A 79 7.20 -0.49 -0.78
N VAL A 80 7.75 -0.78 -1.96
CA VAL A 80 8.91 -1.66 -2.10
C VAL A 80 9.95 -0.98 -2.98
N TRP A 81 11.14 -0.76 -2.43
CA TRP A 81 12.29 -0.20 -3.13
C TRP A 81 13.09 -1.25 -3.89
N SER A 82 13.59 -0.90 -5.07
CA SER A 82 14.65 -1.69 -5.71
C SER A 82 15.95 -1.55 -4.90
N PRO A 83 16.80 -2.59 -4.86
CA PRO A 83 18.05 -2.57 -4.08
C PRO A 83 19.02 -1.42 -4.43
N ASP A 84 18.97 -0.93 -5.67
CA ASP A 84 19.81 0.19 -6.15
C ASP A 84 19.19 1.58 -5.90
N SER A 85 18.05 1.65 -5.21
CA SER A 85 17.29 2.88 -4.94
C SER A 85 16.85 3.66 -6.19
N GLN A 86 16.88 3.03 -7.36
CA GLN A 86 16.50 3.67 -8.62
C GLN A 86 15.01 3.51 -8.94
N ARG A 87 14.34 2.51 -8.38
CA ARG A 87 12.91 2.26 -8.61
C ARG A 87 12.18 2.00 -7.31
N VAL A 88 10.89 2.29 -7.36
CA VAL A 88 9.98 2.05 -6.24
C VAL A 88 8.63 1.62 -6.79
N ALA A 89 8.08 0.56 -6.20
CA ALA A 89 6.72 0.12 -6.46
C ALA A 89 5.85 0.53 -5.27
N TYR A 90 4.76 1.24 -5.55
CA TYR A 90 3.80 1.69 -4.57
C TYR A 90 2.44 1.11 -4.87
N PHE A 91 1.81 0.52 -3.86
CA PHE A 91 0.49 -0.05 -3.92
C PHE A 91 -0.43 0.65 -2.95
N ALA A 92 -1.62 0.93 -3.43
CA ALA A 92 -2.71 1.47 -2.66
C ALA A 92 -3.98 0.67 -2.96
N GLN A 93 -4.71 0.33 -1.90
CA GLN A 93 -5.96 -0.42 -1.96
C GLN A 93 -7.08 0.42 -1.36
N LYS A 94 -8.22 0.44 -2.04
CA LYS A 94 -9.44 1.10 -1.58
C LYS A 94 -10.55 0.07 -1.35
N GLY A 95 -11.30 0.25 -0.27
CA GLY A 95 -12.49 -0.51 0.06
C GLY A 95 -12.18 -1.80 0.84
N ALA A 96 -12.71 -1.88 2.07
CA ALA A 96 -12.53 -3.03 2.95
C ALA A 96 -13.22 -4.31 2.44
N PHE A 97 -14.35 -4.19 1.72
CA PHE A 97 -15.22 -5.31 1.37
C PHE A 97 -15.06 -5.82 -0.08
N ASN A 98 -14.66 -4.93 -1.02
CA ASN A 98 -14.35 -5.30 -2.41
C ASN A 98 -13.00 -4.68 -2.79
N PRO A 99 -11.90 -5.18 -2.20
CA PRO A 99 -10.61 -4.51 -2.26
C PRO A 99 -10.04 -4.53 -3.67
N SER A 100 -10.18 -3.43 -4.37
CA SER A 100 -9.43 -3.18 -5.60
C SER A 100 -8.21 -2.33 -5.28
N GLY A 101 -7.07 -2.70 -5.83
CA GLY A 101 -5.82 -2.01 -5.59
C GLY A 101 -4.87 -2.21 -6.75
N ALA A 102 -4.05 -1.20 -7.02
CA ALA A 102 -3.13 -1.21 -8.13
C ALA A 102 -1.73 -0.77 -7.69
N THR A 103 -0.73 -1.35 -8.34
CA THR A 103 0.67 -0.93 -8.20
C THR A 103 0.98 0.15 -9.21
N ARG A 104 1.60 1.23 -8.75
CA ARG A 104 2.28 2.24 -9.56
C ARG A 104 3.78 2.05 -9.38
N VAL A 105 4.55 2.13 -10.45
CA VAL A 105 6.02 2.00 -10.39
C VAL A 105 6.65 3.30 -10.84
N PHE A 106 7.67 3.74 -10.10
CA PHE A 106 8.37 4.98 -10.41
C PHE A 106 9.87 4.72 -10.54
N PHE A 107 10.50 5.44 -11.46
CA PHE A 107 11.93 5.50 -11.64
C PHE A 107 12.47 6.85 -11.21
N ARG A 108 13.53 6.83 -10.43
CA ARG A 108 14.21 8.00 -9.92
C ARG A 108 15.08 8.62 -11.01
N ARG A 109 14.94 9.94 -11.19
CA ARG A 109 15.86 10.78 -11.97
C ARG A 109 16.34 11.91 -11.07
N ASP A 110 17.56 11.78 -10.57
CA ASP A 110 18.18 12.70 -9.62
C ASP A 110 17.38 12.89 -8.32
N SER A 111 16.65 14.00 -8.22
CA SER A 111 15.82 14.41 -7.08
C SER A 111 14.31 14.28 -7.33
N SER A 112 13.90 13.75 -8.47
CA SER A 112 12.50 13.52 -8.83
C SER A 112 12.23 12.07 -9.22
N PHE A 113 10.94 11.73 -9.34
CA PHE A 113 10.47 10.42 -9.74
C PHE A 113 9.54 10.54 -10.95
N ASN A 114 9.74 9.68 -11.94
CA ASN A 114 8.86 9.56 -13.10
C ASN A 114 8.11 8.24 -13.00
N GLU A 115 6.80 8.27 -13.23
CA GLU A 115 6.00 7.06 -13.28
C GLU A 115 6.29 6.25 -14.55
N ILE A 116 6.32 4.92 -14.40
CA ILE A 116 6.46 3.95 -15.48
C ILE A 116 5.10 3.27 -15.64
N ALA A 117 4.52 3.38 -16.85
CA ALA A 117 3.31 2.65 -17.19
C ALA A 117 3.58 1.15 -17.20
N LEU A 118 2.79 0.37 -16.45
CA LEU A 118 2.86 -1.08 -16.49
C LEU A 118 2.30 -1.62 -17.82
N PRO A 119 2.82 -2.74 -18.34
CA PRO A 119 2.24 -3.38 -19.51
C PRO A 119 0.89 -4.01 -19.15
N ASP A 120 0.10 -4.38 -20.15
CA ASP A 120 -1.12 -5.15 -19.94
C ASP A 120 -0.79 -6.50 -19.28
N LEU A 121 -1.21 -6.66 -18.03
CA LEU A 121 -0.91 -7.85 -17.25
C LEU A 121 -1.90 -8.98 -17.59
N PRO A 122 -1.44 -10.22 -17.77
CA PRO A 122 -2.32 -11.37 -17.99
C PRO A 122 -3.30 -11.55 -16.83
N SER A 123 -4.44 -12.15 -17.10
CA SER A 123 -5.47 -12.37 -16.07
C SER A 123 -5.35 -13.77 -15.45
N PRO A 124 -5.54 -13.91 -14.13
CA PRO A 124 -5.60 -15.22 -13.48
C PRO A 124 -6.72 -16.08 -14.05
N LYS A 125 -6.52 -17.40 -14.06
CA LYS A 125 -7.58 -18.35 -14.41
C LYS A 125 -8.31 -18.79 -13.14
N LEU A 126 -9.61 -18.53 -13.07
CA LEU A 126 -10.45 -19.02 -11.97
C LEU A 126 -10.57 -20.55 -12.03
N PRO A 127 -10.60 -21.25 -10.88
CA PRO A 127 -10.93 -22.67 -10.82
C PRO A 127 -12.32 -22.94 -11.43
N THR A 128 -12.50 -24.08 -12.10
CA THR A 128 -13.76 -24.43 -12.78
C THR A 128 -14.95 -24.45 -11.82
N ASN A 129 -14.76 -24.86 -10.56
CA ASN A 129 -15.78 -24.87 -9.51
C ASN A 129 -16.12 -23.46 -8.97
N ALA A 130 -15.32 -22.44 -9.28
CA ALA A 130 -15.51 -21.05 -8.87
C ALA A 130 -16.18 -20.17 -9.96
N THR A 131 -16.58 -20.77 -11.10
CA THR A 131 -17.17 -20.08 -12.26
C THR A 131 -18.69 -19.85 -12.17
N ALA A 132 -19.32 -20.16 -11.02
CA ALA A 132 -20.75 -19.95 -10.82
C ALA A 132 -21.17 -18.46 -10.67
N GLY A 133 -20.26 -17.51 -10.89
CA GLY A 133 -20.49 -16.07 -10.78
C GLY A 133 -20.13 -15.32 -12.06
N SER A 134 -20.88 -14.24 -12.34
CA SER A 134 -20.58 -13.29 -13.42
C SER A 134 -19.22 -12.61 -13.20
N ASP A 135 -18.51 -12.29 -14.29
CA ASP A 135 -17.30 -11.45 -14.25
C ASP A 135 -17.62 -10.03 -13.72
N ALA A 136 -18.88 -9.62 -13.78
CA ALA A 136 -19.34 -8.33 -13.25
C ALA A 136 -19.16 -8.25 -11.73
N GLY A 137 -18.40 -7.26 -11.28
CA GLY A 137 -18.09 -7.07 -9.86
C GLY A 137 -16.84 -7.81 -9.37
N THR A 138 -16.09 -8.46 -10.26
CA THR A 138 -14.78 -9.03 -9.91
C THR A 138 -13.81 -7.92 -9.53
N SER A 139 -13.33 -7.96 -8.30
CA SER A 139 -12.28 -7.07 -7.81
C SER A 139 -10.92 -7.54 -8.34
N THR A 140 -10.07 -6.58 -8.71
CA THR A 140 -8.69 -6.85 -9.14
C THR A 140 -7.72 -6.17 -8.20
N ARG A 141 -6.73 -6.94 -7.75
CA ARG A 141 -5.68 -6.48 -6.86
C ARG A 141 -4.33 -6.81 -7.45
N ILE A 142 -3.51 -5.79 -7.71
CA ILE A 142 -2.15 -5.94 -8.23
C ILE A 142 -1.21 -5.38 -7.17
N GLU A 143 -0.58 -6.25 -6.38
CA GLU A 143 0.31 -5.90 -5.28
C GLU A 143 1.79 -6.19 -5.64
N PRO A 144 2.75 -5.33 -5.26
CA PRO A 144 4.16 -5.65 -5.36
C PRO A 144 4.57 -6.54 -4.20
N ILE A 145 5.23 -7.65 -4.52
CA ILE A 145 5.79 -8.55 -3.51
C ILE A 145 7.17 -8.03 -3.13
N ARG A 146 8.11 -8.03 -4.09
CA ARG A 146 9.50 -7.62 -3.87
C ARG A 146 10.21 -7.35 -5.19
N TRP A 147 11.36 -6.68 -5.11
CA TRP A 147 12.31 -6.66 -6.20
C TRP A 147 13.22 -7.89 -6.15
N SER A 148 13.56 -8.43 -7.32
CA SER A 148 14.57 -9.46 -7.51
C SER A 148 15.75 -8.83 -8.26
N GLY A 149 16.79 -8.46 -7.51
CA GLY A 149 17.81 -7.54 -8.02
C GLY A 149 17.22 -6.16 -8.34
N SER A 150 17.94 -5.35 -9.13
CA SER A 150 17.55 -3.97 -9.42
C SER A 150 16.53 -3.80 -10.55
N ARG A 151 16.31 -4.85 -11.34
CA ARG A 151 15.59 -4.76 -12.62
C ARG A 151 14.36 -5.62 -12.74
N ASP A 152 14.08 -6.49 -11.77
CA ASP A 152 12.92 -7.35 -11.85
C ASP A 152 12.01 -7.11 -10.64
N LEU A 153 10.73 -6.83 -10.89
CA LEU A 153 9.70 -6.65 -9.88
C LEU A 153 8.76 -7.85 -9.91
N LEU A 154 8.62 -8.52 -8.77
CA LEU A 154 7.63 -9.56 -8.58
C LEU A 154 6.32 -8.94 -8.10
N LEU A 155 5.25 -9.16 -8.86
CA LEU A 155 3.88 -8.76 -8.56
C LEU A 155 3.02 -9.98 -8.28
N GLU A 156 1.98 -9.80 -7.47
CA GLU A 156 0.82 -10.69 -7.43
C GLU A 156 -0.38 -9.97 -8.04
N LYS A 157 -0.98 -10.54 -9.08
CA LYS A 157 -2.28 -10.10 -9.61
C LYS A 157 -3.33 -11.10 -9.20
N GLU A 158 -4.31 -10.65 -8.44
CA GLU A 158 -5.40 -11.45 -7.89
C GLU A 158 -6.74 -10.97 -8.42
N TRP A 159 -7.62 -11.93 -8.65
CA TRP A 159 -9.05 -11.76 -8.86
C TRP A 159 -9.83 -12.37 -7.70
N LEU A 160 -10.85 -11.63 -7.24
CA LEU A 160 -11.86 -12.10 -6.32
C LEU A 160 -13.24 -11.71 -6.87
N ASN A 161 -14.04 -12.72 -7.23
CA ASN A 161 -15.39 -12.52 -7.75
C ASN A 161 -16.46 -12.53 -6.64
N PRO A 162 -17.69 -12.07 -6.92
CA PRO A 162 -18.77 -12.06 -5.93
C PRO A 162 -19.18 -13.43 -5.38
N ALA A 163 -18.89 -14.52 -6.11
CA ALA A 163 -19.11 -15.89 -5.66
C ALA A 163 -17.96 -16.42 -4.79
N SER A 164 -17.08 -15.53 -4.31
CA SER A 164 -15.86 -15.87 -3.54
C SER A 164 -14.84 -16.70 -4.30
N GLY A 165 -14.98 -16.80 -5.62
CA GLY A 165 -13.98 -17.38 -6.49
C GLY A 165 -12.73 -16.53 -6.50
N ARG A 166 -11.59 -17.14 -6.15
CA ARG A 166 -10.28 -16.49 -6.13
C ARG A 166 -9.31 -17.17 -7.10
N ALA A 167 -8.50 -16.35 -7.76
CA ALA A 167 -7.34 -16.81 -8.49
C ALA A 167 -6.26 -15.73 -8.49
N ALA A 168 -4.99 -16.13 -8.52
CA ALA A 168 -3.88 -15.19 -8.58
C ALA A 168 -2.77 -15.67 -9.52
N LEU A 169 -2.02 -14.72 -10.07
CA LEU A 169 -0.79 -14.92 -10.81
C LEU A 169 0.37 -14.28 -10.05
N LYS A 170 1.51 -14.97 -9.96
CA LYS A 170 2.80 -14.36 -9.68
C LYS A 170 3.42 -13.93 -11.01
N ILE A 171 3.66 -12.63 -11.18
CA ILE A 171 4.14 -12.03 -12.42
C ILE A 171 5.49 -11.38 -12.16
N THR A 172 6.50 -11.74 -12.94
CA THR A 172 7.80 -11.06 -12.92
C THR A 172 7.86 -10.05 -14.05
N LEU A 173 7.95 -8.77 -13.71
CA LEU A 173 8.19 -7.68 -14.65
C LEU A 173 9.68 -7.34 -14.69
N GLY A 174 10.28 -7.38 -15.86
CA GLY A 174 11.65 -6.92 -16.10
C GLY A 174 11.67 -5.51 -16.68
N PHE A 175 12.57 -4.66 -16.18
CA PHE A 175 12.82 -3.31 -16.67
C PHE A 175 14.14 -3.27 -17.44
N ASP A 176 14.10 -2.81 -18.68
CA ASP A 176 15.29 -2.68 -19.52
C ASP A 176 16.16 -1.47 -19.12
N GLN A 177 17.13 -1.11 -19.97
CA GLN A 177 17.99 0.05 -19.71
C GLN A 177 17.27 1.39 -19.90
N GLN A 178 16.19 1.40 -20.69
CA GLN A 178 15.33 2.54 -20.98
C GLN A 178 14.15 2.65 -20.00
N ASN A 179 14.10 1.78 -18.99
CA ASN A 179 13.00 1.64 -18.02
C ASN A 179 11.68 1.15 -18.62
N GLN A 180 11.71 0.53 -19.79
CA GLN A 180 10.51 -0.09 -20.36
C GLN A 180 10.25 -1.44 -19.66
N PRO A 181 9.05 -1.63 -19.09
CA PRO A 181 8.70 -2.89 -18.44
C PRO A 181 8.22 -3.92 -19.46
N SER A 182 8.58 -5.18 -19.23
CA SER A 182 8.10 -6.33 -19.99
C SER A 182 7.83 -7.52 -19.05
N ILE A 183 6.86 -8.36 -19.41
CA ILE A 183 6.57 -9.57 -18.64
C ILE A 183 7.64 -10.63 -18.95
N ARG A 184 8.41 -11.03 -17.95
CA ARG A 184 9.37 -12.14 -18.07
C ARG A 184 8.71 -13.49 -17.81
N SER A 185 7.84 -13.55 -16.81
CA SER A 185 7.09 -14.74 -16.46
C SER A 185 5.76 -14.38 -15.82
N ALA A 186 4.77 -15.26 -15.98
CA ALA A 186 3.49 -15.20 -15.31
C ALA A 186 3.06 -16.62 -14.98
N GLU A 187 3.01 -16.93 -13.69
CA GLU A 187 2.73 -18.27 -13.19
C GLU A 187 1.48 -18.23 -12.31
N GLN A 188 0.62 -19.23 -12.44
CA GLN A 188 -0.51 -19.36 -11.54
C GLN A 188 0.01 -19.53 -10.11
N ALA A 189 -0.39 -18.63 -9.22
CA ALA A 189 -0.06 -18.75 -7.82
C ALA A 189 -0.64 -20.07 -7.30
N LYS A 190 0.21 -20.84 -6.60
CA LYS A 190 -0.26 -22.06 -5.94
C LYS A 190 -1.30 -21.67 -4.90
N VAL A 191 -2.40 -22.44 -4.89
CA VAL A 191 -3.49 -22.35 -3.93
C VAL A 191 -2.88 -22.41 -2.52
N SER A 192 -2.93 -21.31 -1.79
CA SER A 192 -2.53 -21.26 -0.39
C SER A 192 -3.56 -22.02 0.45
N ILE A 193 -3.22 -22.40 1.70
CA ILE A 193 -4.19 -23.07 2.57
C ILE A 193 -5.43 -22.19 2.84
N ILE A 194 -5.27 -20.87 2.80
CA ILE A 194 -6.38 -19.90 2.87
C ILE A 194 -7.31 -20.09 1.67
N ASP A 195 -6.76 -20.31 0.47
CA ASP A 195 -7.55 -20.58 -0.73
C ASP A 195 -8.31 -21.90 -0.62
N TYR A 196 -7.72 -22.92 0.01
CA TYR A 196 -8.43 -24.17 0.30
C TYR A 196 -9.65 -23.94 1.21
N PHE A 197 -9.49 -23.13 2.27
CA PHE A 197 -10.63 -22.75 3.11
C PHE A 197 -11.67 -21.99 2.29
N LEU A 198 -11.30 -20.98 1.50
CA LEU A 198 -12.27 -20.23 0.71
C LEU A 198 -13.01 -21.03 -0.38
N LEU A 199 -12.50 -22.22 -0.73
CA LEU A 199 -13.18 -23.17 -1.63
C LEU A 199 -14.20 -24.07 -0.91
N LEU A 200 -14.24 -24.06 0.43
CA LEU A 200 -15.25 -24.78 1.19
C LEU A 200 -16.62 -24.09 1.01
N PRO A 201 -17.71 -24.86 1.03
CA PRO A 201 -19.06 -24.30 0.97
C PRO A 201 -19.28 -23.19 2.04
N PRO A 202 -19.95 -22.07 1.70
CA PRO A 202 -20.15 -20.95 2.62
C PRO A 202 -20.77 -21.35 3.96
N GLU A 203 -21.61 -22.39 3.97
CA GLU A 203 -22.23 -22.97 5.16
C GLU A 203 -21.24 -23.57 6.17
N ASN A 204 -19.97 -23.78 5.79
CA ASN A 204 -18.92 -24.28 6.67
C ASN A 204 -18.21 -23.17 7.45
N PHE A 205 -18.56 -21.90 7.26
CA PHE A 205 -17.94 -20.76 7.94
C PHE A 205 -18.90 -20.08 8.92
N GLU A 206 -18.39 -19.66 10.08
CA GLU A 206 -19.12 -18.83 11.05
C GLU A 206 -19.34 -17.37 10.57
N GLY A 207 -19.07 -17.07 9.29
CA GLY A 207 -19.22 -15.75 8.68
C GLY A 207 -18.80 -15.75 7.20
N PRO A 208 -18.97 -14.63 6.46
CA PRO A 208 -18.60 -14.54 5.05
C PRO A 208 -17.12 -14.88 4.83
N SER A 209 -16.83 -15.69 3.81
CA SER A 209 -15.47 -16.06 3.39
C SER A 209 -14.55 -14.85 3.17
N SER A 210 -15.10 -13.72 2.70
CA SER A 210 -14.41 -12.44 2.55
C SER A 210 -13.84 -11.87 3.86
N GLU A 211 -14.54 -12.06 4.98
CA GLU A 211 -14.05 -11.62 6.30
C GLU A 211 -12.90 -12.48 6.79
N TRP A 212 -12.97 -13.79 6.57
CA TRP A 212 -11.86 -14.70 6.90
C TRP A 212 -10.61 -14.41 6.06
N LEU A 213 -10.78 -14.14 4.77
CA LEU A 213 -9.69 -13.70 3.89
C LEU A 213 -9.07 -12.39 4.36
N ARG A 214 -9.89 -11.42 4.79
CA ARG A 214 -9.42 -10.16 5.36
C ARG A 214 -8.57 -10.41 6.61
N MET A 215 -9.01 -11.29 7.51
CA MET A 215 -8.29 -11.60 8.75
C MET A 215 -6.98 -12.37 8.49
N ALA A 216 -7.00 -13.32 7.55
CA ALA A 216 -5.83 -14.12 7.20
C ALA A 216 -4.71 -13.32 6.51
N ARG A 217 -5.06 -12.20 5.87
CA ARG A 217 -4.09 -11.24 5.30
C ARG A 217 -3.44 -10.33 6.33
N GLY A 218 -3.82 -10.45 7.60
CA GLY A 218 -3.42 -9.53 8.66
C GLY A 218 -4.20 -8.22 8.62
N ARG A 219 -4.25 -7.53 9.77
CA ARG A 219 -4.77 -6.15 9.86
C ARG A 219 -3.68 -5.11 9.58
N ASP A 220 -2.52 -5.56 9.13
CA ASP A 220 -1.33 -4.76 9.27
C ASP A 220 -1.16 -3.79 8.10
N PHE A 221 -1.24 -2.51 8.45
CA PHE A 221 -0.83 -1.39 7.62
C PHE A 221 0.71 -1.27 7.70
N PHE A 222 1.43 -2.31 7.26
CA PHE A 222 2.89 -2.21 7.11
C PHE A 222 3.19 -1.64 5.73
N PRO A 223 3.54 -0.34 5.62
CA PRO A 223 3.88 0.26 4.35
C PRO A 223 5.15 -0.35 3.75
N CYS A 224 5.95 -1.04 4.55
CA CYS A 224 7.08 -1.82 4.08
C CYS A 224 6.96 -3.21 4.62
N ASP A 225 7.06 -4.20 3.73
CA ASP A 225 7.43 -5.53 4.17
C ASP A 225 8.83 -5.41 4.78
N THR A 226 8.89 -5.51 6.10
CA THR A 226 10.06 -6.01 6.82
C THR A 226 10.55 -7.26 6.10
N GLU A 227 11.86 -7.52 6.18
CA GLU A 227 12.48 -8.75 5.65
C GLU A 227 11.53 -9.94 5.81
N PRO A 228 11.37 -10.80 4.79
CA PRO A 228 10.45 -11.92 4.87
C PRO A 228 10.76 -12.65 6.17
N GLU A 229 9.83 -12.62 7.12
CA GLU A 229 9.92 -13.48 8.26
C GLU A 229 10.17 -14.87 7.70
N HIS A 230 11.29 -15.49 8.07
CA HIS A 230 11.68 -16.83 7.64
C HIS A 230 10.75 -17.91 8.23
N ASN A 231 9.51 -17.55 8.53
CA ASN A 231 8.53 -18.33 9.26
C ASN A 231 7.53 -19.02 8.34
N ILE A 232 7.53 -18.73 7.03
CA ILE A 232 6.70 -19.43 6.04
C ILE A 232 7.59 -20.37 5.23
N ASP A 233 7.57 -21.64 5.61
CA ASP A 233 8.08 -22.73 4.76
C ASP A 233 7.12 -22.87 3.56
N GLU A 234 7.50 -22.26 2.42
CA GLU A 234 6.76 -22.35 1.16
C GLU A 234 6.55 -23.80 0.67
N LYS A 235 7.27 -24.77 1.26
CA LYS A 235 7.13 -26.19 0.94
C LYS A 235 5.95 -26.84 1.65
N ASN A 236 5.52 -26.31 2.80
CA ASN A 236 4.54 -26.98 3.68
C ASN A 236 3.39 -26.10 4.16
N GLY A 237 3.38 -24.78 3.88
CA GLY A 237 2.19 -23.93 4.12
C GLY A 237 1.80 -23.73 5.58
N TYR A 238 2.70 -23.99 6.54
CA TYR A 238 2.49 -23.70 7.96
C TYR A 238 3.41 -22.57 8.43
N MET A 239 2.87 -21.70 9.29
CA MET A 239 3.65 -20.76 10.09
C MET A 239 4.43 -21.53 11.16
N ARG A 240 5.75 -21.32 11.25
CA ARG A 240 6.50 -21.72 12.46
C ARG A 240 6.09 -20.82 13.61
N VAL A 241 5.50 -21.43 14.64
CA VAL A 241 5.29 -20.77 15.93
C VAL A 241 6.62 -20.82 16.68
N THR A 242 7.27 -19.67 16.85
CA THR A 242 8.31 -19.45 17.86
C THR A 242 7.78 -18.51 18.92
#